data_AF-A0A6N4AKN7-F1
#
_entry.id   AF-A0A6N4AKN7-F1
#
_cell.length_a   1.000
_cell.length_b   1.000
_cell.length_c   1.000
_cell.angle_alpha   90.00
_cell.angle_beta   90.00
_cell.angle_gamma   90.00
#
_symmetry.space_group_name_H-M   'P 1'
#
loop_
_entity.id
_entity.type
_entity.pdbx_description
1 polymer ?
#
loop_
_entity_poly.entity_id
_entity_poly.type
_entity_poly.pdbx_seq_one_letter_code
_entity_poly.pdbx_strand_id
1 'polypeptide(L)' 'MEANIEREWEEKYKPAILRHKKVPKEIVADLLDVSTQTVDDMLRSGDYHFGIARHCAGGKYKYEIHPLRFIAWYEGRLL' A
#
# COMPACT_ATOMS: atom_id res chain seq x y z
N MET A 1 7.78 15.54 16.24
CA MET A 1 8.09 14.23 15.62
C MET A 1 7.07 13.92 14.53
N GLU A 2 5.77 14.17 14.76
CA GLU A 2 4.67 13.99 13.78
C GLU A 2 4.78 14.88 12.52
N ALA A 3 5.21 16.13 12.66
CA ALA A 3 5.35 17.05 11.51
C ALA A 3 6.33 16.56 10.42
N ASN A 4 7.25 15.64 10.76
CA ASN A 4 8.17 15.08 9.77
C ASN A 4 7.53 13.97 8.94
N ILE A 5 6.60 13.19 9.53
CA ILE A 5 5.90 12.09 8.86
C ILE A 5 4.84 12.63 7.92
N GLU A 6 4.05 13.61 8.35
CA GLU A 6 3.06 14.27 7.48
C GLU A 6 3.74 14.95 6.28
N ARG A 7 4.86 15.65 6.51
CA ARG A 7 5.61 16.29 5.42
C ARG A 7 6.19 15.25 4.45
N GLU A 8 6.80 14.19 4.96
CA GLU A 8 7.34 13.13 4.10
C GLU A 8 6.23 12.41 3.31
N TRP A 9 5.07 12.21 3.92
CA TRP A 9 3.88 11.70 3.24
C TRP A 9 3.44 12.59 2.09
N GLU A 10 3.23 13.90 2.31
CA GLU A 10 2.76 14.84 1.29
C GLU A 10 3.80 15.09 0.19
N GLU A 11 5.09 15.22 0.53
CA GLU A 11 6.13 15.66 -0.40
C GLU A 11 6.79 14.50 -1.16
N LYS A 12 6.92 13.33 -0.54
CA LYS A 12 7.64 12.18 -1.11
C LYS A 12 6.69 11.05 -1.53
N TYR A 13 5.89 10.54 -0.60
CA TYR A 13 5.14 9.30 -0.82
C TYR A 13 3.89 9.49 -1.68
N LYS A 14 3.02 10.47 -1.39
CA LYS A 14 1.82 10.76 -2.18
C LYS A 14 2.12 10.97 -3.66
N PRO A 15 3.07 11.86 -4.04
CA PRO A 15 3.42 12.04 -5.44
C PRO A 15 4.00 10.78 -6.07
N ALA A 16 4.82 10.00 -5.35
CA ALA A 16 5.36 8.74 -5.85
C ALA A 16 4.23 7.73 -6.12
N ILE A 17 3.32 7.54 -5.17
CA ILE A 17 2.15 6.65 -5.28
C ILE A 17 1.28 7.03 -6.48
N LEU A 18 0.97 8.31 -6.66
CA LEU A 18 0.12 8.81 -7.75
C LEU A 18 0.74 8.66 -9.15
N ARG A 19 2.07 8.53 -9.26
CA ARG A 19 2.75 8.27 -10.55
C ARG A 19 2.53 6.85 -11.06
N HIS A 20 2.12 5.92 -10.20
CA HIS A 20 1.94 4.54 -10.58
C HIS A 20 0.48 4.22 -10.89
N LYS A 21 0.21 3.44 -11.92
CA LYS A 21 -1.13 2.85 -12.14
C LYS A 21 -1.46 1.79 -11.09
N LYS A 22 -0.43 1.09 -10.61
CA LYS A 22 -0.45 0.09 -9.53
C LYS A 22 0.75 0.33 -8.63
N VAL A 23 0.50 0.56 -7.35
CA VAL A 23 1.57 0.93 -6.40
C VAL A 23 2.49 -0.28 -6.20
N PRO A 24 3.82 -0.12 -6.36
CA PRO A 24 4.78 -1.14 -5.97
C PRO A 24 4.71 -1.42 -4.46
N LYS A 25 4.78 -2.68 -4.07
CA LYS A 25 4.72 -3.06 -2.65
C LYS A 25 5.93 -2.59 -1.85
N GLU A 26 7.04 -2.31 -2.53
CA GLU A 26 8.26 -1.75 -1.97
C GLU A 26 8.01 -0.34 -1.41
N ILE A 27 7.19 0.47 -2.10
CA ILE A 27 6.81 1.81 -1.60
C ILE A 27 5.95 1.68 -0.34
N VAL A 28 5.05 0.71 -0.32
CA VAL A 28 4.18 0.46 0.84
C VAL A 28 4.97 -0.08 2.03
N ALA A 29 5.89 -1.00 1.77
CA ALA A 29 6.80 -1.56 2.77
C ALA A 29 7.67 -0.46 3.41
N ASP A 30 8.26 0.41 2.59
CA ASP A 30 9.06 1.56 3.04
C ASP A 30 8.23 2.54 3.88
N LEU A 31 7.01 2.88 3.43
CA LEU A 31 6.13 3.80 4.14
C LEU A 31 5.64 3.26 5.50
N LEU A 32 5.31 1.97 5.57
CA LEU A 32 4.80 1.34 6.78
C LEU A 32 5.91 0.82 7.71
N ASP A 33 7.17 0.96 7.31
CA ASP A 33 8.34 0.40 7.99
C ASP A 33 8.19 -1.11 8.26
N VAL A 34 7.79 -1.86 7.22
CA VAL A 34 7.60 -3.32 7.26
C VAL A 34 8.25 -4.01 6.07
N SER A 35 8.36 -5.33 6.12
CA SER A 35 8.85 -6.11 4.98
C SER A 35 7.81 -6.21 3.86
N THR A 36 8.25 -6.42 2.61
CA THR A 36 7.33 -6.70 1.48
C THR A 36 6.57 -8.01 1.65
N GLN A 37 7.07 -8.96 2.46
CA GLN A 37 6.35 -10.17 2.84
C GLN A 37 5.17 -9.84 3.77
N THR A 38 5.37 -8.92 4.72
CA THR A 38 4.29 -8.42 5.58
C THR A 38 3.20 -7.74 4.76
N VAL A 39 3.56 -6.94 3.75
CA VAL A 39 2.59 -6.33 2.83
C VAL A 39 1.79 -7.39 2.06
N ASP A 40 2.46 -8.45 1.58
CA ASP A 40 1.78 -9.58 0.92
C ASP A 40 0.77 -10.25 1.87
N ASP A 41 1.12 -10.45 3.14
CA ASP A 41 0.24 -11.07 4.13
C ASP A 41 -0.93 -10.15 4.53
N MET A 42 -0.70 -8.84 4.64
CA MET A 42 -1.77 -7.83 4.81
C MET A 42 -2.78 -7.90 3.66
N LEU A 43 -2.31 -7.98 2.42
CA LEU A 43 -3.18 -8.09 1.24
C LEU A 43 -3.93 -9.42 1.17
N ARG A 44 -3.34 -10.51 1.68
CA ARG A 44 -3.98 -11.82 1.76
C ARG A 44 -5.05 -11.91 2.83
N SER A 45 -4.87 -11.21 3.96
CA SER A 45 -5.86 -11.20 5.04
C SER A 45 -7.21 -10.67 4.58
N GLY A 46 -7.23 -9.71 3.65
CA GLY A 46 -8.44 -9.00 3.22
C GLY A 46 -8.89 -7.91 4.18
N ASP A 47 -8.30 -7.83 5.38
CA ASP A 47 -8.61 -6.82 6.41
C ASP A 47 -8.09 -5.44 6.01
N TYR A 48 -7.02 -5.40 5.21
CA TYR A 48 -6.41 -4.17 4.77
C TYR A 48 -6.94 -3.75 3.40
N HIS A 49 -7.94 -2.86 3.43
CA HIS A 49 -8.67 -2.42 2.24
C HIS A 49 -7.85 -1.53 1.28
N PHE A 50 -6.52 -1.45 1.38
CA PHE A 50 -5.70 -0.64 0.45
C PHE A 50 -5.34 -1.37 -0.85
N GLY A 51 -5.54 -2.68 -0.92
CA GLY A 51 -5.28 -3.48 -2.11
C GLY A 51 -6.00 -4.82 -2.07
N ILE A 52 -5.66 -5.69 -3.02
CA ILE A 52 -6.24 -7.03 -3.13
C ILE A 52 -5.15 -8.05 -3.43
N ALA A 53 -5.25 -9.22 -2.80
CA ALA A 53 -4.57 -10.43 -3.24
C ALA A 53 -5.56 -11.31 -4.01
N ARG A 54 -5.22 -11.69 -5.24
CA ARG A 54 -6.00 -12.65 -6.03
C ARG A 54 -5.25 -13.96 -6.14
N HIS A 55 -5.91 -15.05 -5.78
CA HIS A 55 -5.39 -16.38 -6.03
C HIS A 55 -5.43 -16.69 -7.53
N CYS A 56 -4.31 -17.12 -8.10
CA CYS A 56 -4.16 -17.50 -9.50
C CYS A 56 -3.93 -19.01 -9.61
N ALA A 57 -4.17 -19.55 -10.82
CA ALA A 57 -3.89 -20.94 -11.12
C ALA A 57 -2.41 -21.28 -10.81
N GLY A 58 -2.18 -22.44 -10.18
CA GLY A 58 -0.84 -22.89 -9.78
C GLY A 58 -0.37 -22.40 -8.40
N GLY A 59 -1.28 -22.00 -7.51
CA GLY A 59 -0.95 -21.65 -6.11
C GLY A 59 -0.23 -20.31 -5.95
N LYS A 60 -0.24 -19.47 -6.99
CA LYS A 60 0.41 -18.15 -6.98
C LYS A 60 -0.59 -17.07 -6.62
N TYR A 61 -0.12 -16.02 -5.96
CA TYR A 61 -0.91 -14.82 -5.70
C TYR A 61 -0.50 -13.69 -6.64
N LYS A 62 -1.50 -12.91 -7.08
CA LYS A 62 -1.30 -11.64 -7.76
C LYS A 62 -1.80 -10.52 -6.85
N TYR A 63 -0.92 -9.57 -6.57
CA TYR A 63 -1.22 -8.42 -5.72
C TYR A 63 -1.51 -7.18 -6.56
N GLU A 64 -2.48 -6.40 -6.13
CA GLU A 64 -2.82 -5.14 -6.77
C GLU A 64 -3.16 -4.09 -5.72
N ILE A 65 -2.36 -3.02 -5.70
CA ILE A 65 -2.52 -1.87 -4.80
C ILE A 65 -2.91 -0.68 -5.67
N HIS A 66 -4.11 -0.15 -5.44
CA HIS A 66 -4.64 0.97 -6.23
C HIS A 66 -4.24 2.30 -5.56
N PRO A 67 -3.62 3.25 -6.29
CA PRO A 67 -3.04 4.47 -5.69
C PRO A 67 -4.01 5.28 -4.84
N LEU A 68 -5.19 5.61 -5.39
CA LEU A 68 -6.19 6.42 -4.69
C LEU A 68 -6.79 5.68 -3.49
N ARG A 69 -6.96 4.36 -3.61
CA ARG A 69 -7.47 3.52 -2.53
C ARG A 69 -6.46 3.39 -1.40
N PHE A 70 -5.17 3.26 -1.75
CA PHE A 70 -4.08 3.24 -0.80
C PHE A 70 -3.96 4.56 -0.04
N ILE A 71 -4.01 5.70 -0.75
CA ILE A 71 -4.01 7.03 -0.12
C ILE A 71 -5.20 7.18 0.82
N ALA A 72 -6.41 6.85 0.38
CA ALA A 72 -7.60 6.97 1.23
C ALA A 72 -7.52 6.06 2.47
N TRP A 73 -7.00 4.84 2.34
CA TRP A 73 -6.79 3.95 3.47
C TRP A 73 -5.73 4.49 4.45
N TYR A 74 -4.59 4.94 3.94
CA TYR A 74 -3.51 5.48 4.77
C TYR A 74 -3.91 6.76 5.51
N GLU A 75 -4.74 7.59 4.89
CA GLU A 75 -5.33 8.79 5.50
C GLU A 75 -6.52 8.48 6.44
N GLY A 76 -6.86 7.20 6.67
CA GLY A 76 -7.97 6.79 7.54
C GLY A 76 -9.37 7.11 6.98
N ARG A 77 -9.48 7.36 5.66
CA ARG A 77 -10.74 7.67 4.97
C ARG A 77 -11.47 6.42 4.45
N LEU A 78 -10.80 5.27 4.46
CA LEU A 78 -11.37 3.97 4.11
C LEU A 78 -11.54 3.16 5.40
N LEU A 79 -12.79 2.99 5.81
CA LEU A 79 -13.19 2.08 6.89
C LEU A 79 -13.31 0.65 6.37
#